data_AF-A0A822IUD0-F1
#
_entry.id   AF-A0A822IUD0-F1
#
_cell.length_a   1.000
_cell.length_b   1.000
_cell.length_c   1.000
_cell.angle_alpha   90.00
_cell.angle_beta   90.00
_cell.angle_gamma   90.00
#
_symmetry.space_group_name_H-M   'P 1'
#
loop_
_entity.id
_entity.type
_entity.pdbx_description
1 polymer ?
#
loop_
_entity_poly.entity_id
_entity_poly.type
_entity_poly.pdbx_seq_one_letter_code
_entity_poly.pdbx_strand_id
1 'polypeptide(L)'
;MTENVEKGFFIELLEIIKLATIFAIRKMSFQSVLFFMAFLTLGLGDGVTSAYMMEKLGASAEINPIMRLVFLEHGIGGMVMAKIWLTLMLLFAVYVVQLKSNGQAFWTVNGFLIALTAGGILAMNANLSAINGLVPASPGEIIAIYMALVLSLTEAGSYIDSH
;
A
#
# COMPACT_ATOMS: atom_id res chain seq x y z
N MET A 1 -16.02 39.64 22.20
CA MET A 1 -16.69 39.48 20.89
C MET A 1 -15.91 38.59 19.92
N THR A 2 -14.58 38.46 20.05
CA THR A 2 -13.74 37.61 19.19
C THR A 2 -13.87 36.10 19.45
N GLU A 3 -14.09 35.68 20.69
CA GLU A 3 -14.14 34.26 21.09
C GLU A 3 -15.37 33.49 20.55
N ASN A 4 -16.49 34.18 20.35
CA ASN A 4 -17.70 33.57 19.77
C ASN A 4 -17.60 33.39 18.24
N VAL A 5 -16.75 34.18 17.57
CA VAL A 5 -16.53 34.09 16.12
C VAL A 5 -15.60 32.92 15.79
N GLU A 6 -14.56 32.70 16.59
CA GLU A 6 -13.68 31.52 16.45
C GLU A 6 -14.46 30.21 16.66
N LYS A 7 -15.29 30.11 17.70
CA LYS A 7 -16.10 28.91 17.94
C LYS A 7 -17.08 28.61 16.79
N GLY A 8 -17.68 29.63 16.19
CA GLY A 8 -18.55 29.48 15.01
C GLY A 8 -17.79 28.90 13.80
N PHE A 9 -16.62 29.45 13.50
CA PHE A 9 -15.78 28.97 12.39
C PHE A 9 -15.30 27.52 12.58
N PHE A 10 -14.90 27.14 13.80
CA PHE A 10 -14.49 25.75 14.08
C PHE A 10 -15.63 24.75 13.92
N ILE A 11 -16.85 25.11 14.30
CA ILE A 11 -18.04 24.25 14.14
C ILE A 11 -18.37 24.08 12.66
N GLU A 12 -18.36 25.16 11.87
CA GLU A 12 -18.58 25.11 10.42
C GLU A 12 -17.51 24.28 9.71
N LEU A 13 -16.24 24.45 10.07
CA LEU A 13 -15.14 23.64 9.52
C LEU A 13 -15.32 22.14 9.82
N LEU A 14 -15.74 21.81 11.04
CA LEU A 14 -16.03 20.42 11.44
C LEU A 14 -17.19 19.83 10.64
N GLU A 15 -18.24 20.60 10.40
CA GLU A 15 -19.36 20.18 9.55
C GLU A 15 -18.95 19.99 8.10
N ILE A 16 -18.13 20.89 7.54
CA ILE A 16 -17.58 20.76 6.19
C ILE A 16 -16.73 19.50 6.07
N ILE A 17 -15.82 19.26 7.03
CA ILE A 17 -14.98 18.04 7.05
C ILE A 17 -15.86 16.79 7.15
N LYS A 18 -16.87 16.81 8.02
CA LYS A 18 -17.81 15.70 8.20
C LYS A 18 -18.60 15.41 6.92
N LEU A 19 -19.15 16.44 6.26
CA LEU A 19 -19.87 16.33 4.99
C LEU A 19 -18.96 15.83 3.86
N ALA A 20 -17.75 16.36 3.75
CA ALA A 20 -16.75 15.90 2.77
C ALA A 20 -16.37 14.43 3.00
N THR A 21 -16.21 14.03 4.26
CA THR A 21 -15.91 12.64 4.64
C THR A 21 -17.07 11.71 4.31
N ILE A 22 -18.32 12.08 4.64
CA ILE A 22 -19.51 11.29 4.28
C ILE A 22 -19.65 11.16 2.76
N PHE A 23 -19.39 12.23 2.02
CA PHE A 23 -19.45 12.23 0.56
C PHE A 23 -18.36 11.34 -0.04
N ALA A 24 -17.14 11.41 0.48
CA ALA A 24 -16.03 10.55 0.07
C ALA A 24 -16.32 9.06 0.36
N ILE A 25 -16.81 8.74 1.56
CA ILE A 25 -17.18 7.36 1.94
C ILE A 25 -18.30 6.82 1.06
N ARG A 26 -19.35 7.61 0.80
CA ARG A 26 -20.48 7.19 -0.05
C ARG A 26 -20.09 6.90 -1.49
N LYS A 27 -19.03 7.54 -1.99
CA LYS A 27 -18.54 7.38 -3.37
C LYS A 27 -17.37 6.39 -3.47
N MET A 28 -16.88 5.87 -2.35
CA MET A 28 -15.76 4.94 -2.32
C MET A 28 -16.22 3.56 -2.80
N SER A 29 -15.72 3.14 -3.96
CA SER A 29 -15.90 1.76 -4.41
C SER A 29 -14.99 0.82 -3.62
N PHE A 30 -15.38 -0.45 -3.52
CA PHE A 30 -14.54 -1.50 -2.93
C PHE A 30 -13.15 -1.54 -3.59
N GLN A 31 -13.09 -1.41 -4.90
CA GLN A 31 -11.84 -1.36 -5.65
C GLN A 31 -10.98 -0.14 -5.27
N SER A 32 -11.58 1.03 -5.05
CA SER A 32 -10.85 2.22 -4.57
C SER A 32 -10.24 1.99 -3.19
N VAL A 33 -10.93 1.29 -2.29
CA VAL A 33 -10.38 0.87 -0.99
C VAL A 33 -9.16 -0.01 -1.20
N LEU A 34 -9.24 -0.99 -2.10
CA LEU A 34 -8.14 -1.91 -2.37
C LEU A 34 -6.91 -1.21 -2.95
N PHE A 35 -7.09 -0.25 -3.88
CA PHE A 35 -6.00 0.59 -4.37
C PHE A 35 -5.31 1.35 -3.23
N PHE A 36 -6.11 1.95 -2.35
CA PHE A 36 -5.60 2.70 -1.21
C PHE A 36 -4.88 1.80 -0.21
N MET A 37 -5.42 0.62 0.10
CA MET A 37 -4.80 -0.34 1.00
C MET A 37 -3.49 -0.90 0.44
N ALA A 38 -3.43 -1.21 -0.86
CA ALA A 38 -2.20 -1.63 -1.50
C ALA A 38 -1.13 -0.53 -1.47
N PHE A 39 -1.52 0.73 -1.69
CA PHE A 39 -0.64 1.88 -1.54
C PHE A 39 -0.11 2.04 -0.11
N LEU A 40 -1.01 1.97 0.89
CA LEU A 40 -0.64 2.11 2.28
C LEU A 40 0.29 1.00 2.77
N THR A 41 0.08 -0.23 2.33
CA THR A 41 0.83 -1.39 2.82
C THR A 41 2.16 -1.54 2.08
N LEU A 42 2.14 -1.72 0.76
CA LEU A 42 3.34 -1.95 -0.04
C LEU A 42 4.16 -0.67 -0.28
N GLY A 43 3.49 0.47 -0.44
CA GLY A 43 4.16 1.74 -0.72
C GLY A 43 4.68 2.40 0.55
N LEU A 44 3.75 2.92 1.35
CA LEU A 44 4.09 3.70 2.54
C LEU A 44 4.60 2.80 3.68
N GLY A 45 3.87 1.74 4.00
CA GLY A 45 4.12 0.88 5.15
C GLY A 45 5.45 0.14 5.03
N ASP A 46 5.63 -0.64 3.97
CA ASP A 46 6.90 -1.31 3.69
C ASP A 46 8.03 -0.29 3.46
N GLY A 47 7.75 0.83 2.78
CA GLY A 47 8.61 2.01 2.69
C GLY A 47 9.23 2.43 4.03
N VAL A 48 8.38 2.83 4.97
CA VAL A 48 8.77 3.34 6.28
C VAL A 48 9.40 2.25 7.14
N THR A 49 8.79 1.07 7.19
CA THR A 49 9.29 -0.02 8.05
C THR A 49 10.64 -0.56 7.59
N SER A 50 10.88 -0.70 6.28
CA SER A 50 12.19 -1.13 5.75
C SER A 50 13.27 -0.06 5.93
N ALA A 51 12.92 1.22 5.74
CA ALA A 51 13.86 2.32 5.98
C ALA A 51 14.26 2.40 7.46
N TYR A 52 13.29 2.26 8.37
CA TYR A 52 13.54 2.22 9.80
C TYR A 52 14.33 0.98 10.23
N MET A 53 14.06 -0.18 9.61
CA MET A 53 14.84 -1.40 9.83
C MET A 53 16.31 -1.20 9.44
N MET A 54 16.58 -0.61 8.27
CA MET A 54 17.95 -0.32 7.82
C MET A 54 18.65 0.73 8.70
N GLU A 55 17.91 1.70 9.24
CA GLU A 55 18.46 2.65 10.21
C GLU A 55 18.89 1.96 11.51
N LYS A 56 18.12 0.98 11.99
CA LYS A 56 18.38 0.29 13.26
C LYS A 56 19.40 -0.84 13.16
N LEU A 57 19.32 -1.63 12.10
CA LEU A 57 20.10 -2.86 11.93
C LEU A 57 21.23 -2.73 10.90
N GLY A 58 21.33 -1.57 10.25
CA GLY A 58 22.25 -1.30 9.17
C GLY A 58 21.67 -1.62 7.79
N ALA A 59 22.24 -1.00 6.76
CA ALA A 59 21.75 -1.10 5.38
C ALA A 59 21.78 -2.54 4.83
N SER A 60 22.60 -3.43 5.40
CA SER A 60 22.66 -4.86 5.03
C SER A 60 21.43 -5.67 5.45
N ALA A 61 20.55 -5.11 6.29
CA ALA A 61 19.30 -5.77 6.66
C ALA A 61 18.30 -5.85 5.49
N GLU A 62 18.40 -4.93 4.52
CA GLU A 62 17.61 -5.00 3.28
C GLU A 62 18.29 -5.92 2.27
N ILE A 63 17.54 -6.93 1.83
CA ILE A 63 18.04 -7.95 0.91
C ILE A 63 18.09 -7.41 -0.52
N ASN A 64 17.19 -6.48 -0.87
CA ASN A 64 17.19 -5.87 -2.20
C ASN A 64 18.42 -4.94 -2.37
N PRO A 65 19.37 -5.28 -3.26
CA PRO A 65 20.59 -4.49 -3.43
C PRO A 65 20.32 -3.07 -3.94
N ILE A 66 19.27 -2.87 -4.76
CA ILE A 66 18.92 -1.55 -5.29
C ILE A 66 18.41 -0.66 -4.16
N MET A 67 17.51 -1.17 -3.32
CA MET A 67 16.95 -0.39 -2.21
C MET A 67 18.01 -0.03 -1.17
N ARG A 68 18.96 -0.94 -0.92
CA ARG A 68 20.13 -0.67 -0.10
C ARG A 68 21.00 0.46 -0.66
N LEU A 69 21.25 0.48 -1.97
CA LEU A 69 22.00 1.58 -2.62
C LEU A 69 21.27 2.91 -2.45
N VAL A 70 19.96 2.93 -2.70
CA VAL A 70 19.13 4.14 -2.49
C VAL A 70 19.21 4.62 -1.04
N PHE A 71 19.16 3.71 -0.06
CA PHE A 71 19.31 4.07 1.34
C PHE A 71 20.69 4.65 1.66
N LEU A 72 21.77 4.08 1.11
CA LEU A 72 23.13 4.57 1.33
C LEU A 72 23.36 5.95 0.70
N GLU A 73 22.76 6.22 -0.46
CA GLU A 73 22.95 7.49 -1.18
C GLU A 73 21.99 8.60 -0.74
N HIS A 74 20.76 8.25 -0.34
CA HIS A 74 19.68 9.22 -0.11
C HIS A 74 18.99 9.06 1.25
N GLY A 75 19.45 8.12 2.09
CA GLY A 75 18.94 7.90 3.43
C GLY A 75 17.50 7.37 3.48
N ILE A 76 16.88 7.55 4.65
CA ILE A 76 15.49 7.12 4.93
C ILE A 76 14.51 7.76 3.94
N GLY A 77 14.63 9.07 3.70
CA GLY A 77 13.71 9.80 2.83
C GLY A 77 13.74 9.29 1.40
N GLY A 78 14.93 9.08 0.84
CA GLY A 78 15.08 8.54 -0.52
C GLY A 78 14.52 7.12 -0.65
N MET A 79 14.78 6.27 0.36
CA MET A 79 14.26 4.91 0.41
C MET A 79 12.72 4.86 0.42
N VAL A 80 12.08 5.63 1.31
CA VAL A 80 10.62 5.71 1.41
C VAL A 80 10.03 6.23 0.10
N MET A 81 10.59 7.30 -0.46
CA MET A 81 10.11 7.87 -1.73
C MET A 81 10.28 6.89 -2.89
N ALA A 82 11.36 6.12 -2.94
CA ALA A 82 11.56 5.10 -3.97
C ALA A 82 10.48 4.00 -3.90
N LYS A 83 10.17 3.46 -2.71
CA LYS A 83 9.10 2.45 -2.56
C LYS A 83 7.72 3.01 -2.90
N ILE A 84 7.43 4.25 -2.48
CA ILE A 84 6.19 4.96 -2.86
C ILE A 84 6.10 5.07 -4.38
N TRP A 85 7.15 5.53 -5.06
CA TRP A 85 7.16 5.67 -6.52
C TRP A 85 6.96 4.34 -7.25
N LEU A 86 7.68 3.29 -6.84
CA LEU A 86 7.52 1.95 -7.42
C LEU A 86 6.09 1.43 -7.24
N THR A 87 5.50 1.65 -6.08
CA THR A 87 4.11 1.25 -5.80
C THR A 87 3.11 2.04 -6.64
N LEU A 88 3.31 3.36 -6.77
CA LEU A 88 2.47 4.18 -7.64
C LEU A 88 2.56 3.76 -9.11
N MET A 89 3.75 3.43 -9.60
CA MET A 89 3.92 2.90 -10.97
C MET A 89 3.17 1.58 -11.16
N LEU A 90 3.25 0.66 -10.19
CA LEU A 90 2.55 -0.60 -10.23
C LEU A 90 1.02 -0.41 -10.20
N LEU A 91 0.52 0.39 -9.27
CA LEU A 91 -0.92 0.69 -9.19
C LEU A 91 -1.42 1.43 -10.44
N PHE A 92 -0.60 2.30 -11.02
CA PHE A 92 -0.93 2.95 -12.30
C PHE A 92 -1.06 1.92 -13.43
N ALA A 93 -0.15 0.93 -13.50
CA ALA A 93 -0.25 -0.14 -14.49
C ALA A 93 -1.56 -0.96 -14.32
N VAL A 94 -1.92 -1.30 -13.08
CA VAL A 94 -3.19 -1.99 -12.76
C VAL A 94 -4.39 -1.15 -13.15
N TYR A 95 -4.35 0.16 -12.88
CA TYR A 95 -5.40 1.09 -13.28
C TYR A 95 -5.56 1.16 -14.80
N VAL A 96 -4.46 1.17 -15.57
CA VAL A 96 -4.50 1.12 -17.03
C VAL A 96 -5.12 -0.18 -17.54
N VAL A 97 -4.82 -1.32 -16.91
CA VAL A 97 -5.45 -2.62 -17.26
C VAL A 97 -6.95 -2.56 -17.01
N GLN A 98 -7.39 -2.04 -15.85
CA GLN A 98 -8.80 -1.85 -15.54
C GLN A 98 -9.49 -1.00 -16.61
N LEU A 99 -8.91 0.15 -16.99
CA LEU A 99 -9.47 1.03 -18.01
C LEU A 99 -9.60 0.34 -19.37
N LYS A 100 -8.58 -0.38 -19.81
CA LYS A 100 -8.59 -1.10 -21.09
C LYS A 100 -9.58 -2.26 -21.13
N SER A 101 -9.88 -2.86 -19.97
CA SER A 101 -10.86 -3.94 -19.86
C SER A 101 -12.32 -3.49 -19.98
N ASN A 102 -12.60 -2.17 -20.00
CA ASN A 102 -13.96 -1.61 -19.97
C ASN A 102 -14.84 -2.21 -18.84
N GLY A 103 -14.23 -2.58 -17.71
CA GLY A 103 -14.92 -3.16 -16.56
C GLY A 103 -15.09 -4.69 -16.60
N GLN A 104 -14.64 -5.37 -17.66
CA GLN A 104 -14.71 -6.83 -17.79
C GLN A 104 -13.70 -7.57 -16.91
N ALA A 105 -12.75 -6.88 -16.27
CA ALA A 105 -11.73 -7.49 -15.41
C ALA A 105 -11.87 -7.05 -13.94
N PHE A 106 -13.08 -6.72 -13.49
CA PHE A 106 -13.31 -6.12 -12.17
C PHE A 106 -12.84 -7.01 -11.03
N TRP A 107 -13.26 -8.29 -11.01
CA TRP A 107 -12.87 -9.22 -9.97
C TRP A 107 -11.43 -9.68 -10.11
N THR A 108 -10.92 -9.81 -11.33
CA THR A 108 -9.51 -10.11 -11.62
C THR A 108 -8.60 -9.04 -11.03
N VAL A 109 -8.90 -7.75 -11.26
CA VAL A 109 -8.13 -6.63 -10.71
C VAL A 109 -8.25 -6.56 -9.20
N ASN A 110 -9.45 -6.78 -8.64
CA ASN A 110 -9.61 -6.82 -7.18
C ASN A 110 -8.80 -7.96 -6.55
N GLY A 111 -8.78 -9.15 -7.17
CA GLY A 111 -7.96 -10.28 -6.73
C GLY A 111 -6.47 -9.93 -6.70
N PHE A 112 -5.98 -9.26 -7.74
CA PHE A 112 -4.62 -8.74 -7.78
C PHE A 112 -4.33 -7.73 -6.66
N LEU A 113 -5.22 -6.75 -6.44
CA LEU A 113 -5.03 -5.73 -5.40
C LEU A 113 -5.09 -6.31 -3.98
N ILE A 114 -5.91 -7.34 -3.75
CA ILE A 114 -5.93 -8.09 -2.49
C ILE A 114 -4.59 -8.80 -2.27
N ALA A 115 -4.09 -9.51 -3.28
CA ALA A 115 -2.78 -10.16 -3.21
C ALA A 115 -1.65 -9.15 -2.93
N LEU A 116 -1.70 -7.98 -3.58
CA LEU A 116 -0.73 -6.91 -3.41
C LEU A 116 -0.76 -6.32 -1.99
N THR A 117 -1.96 -6.11 -1.45
CA THR A 117 -2.16 -5.66 -0.06
C THR A 117 -1.61 -6.68 0.94
N ALA A 118 -1.91 -7.97 0.74
CA ALA A 118 -1.42 -9.03 1.61
C ALA A 118 0.12 -9.13 1.56
N GLY A 119 0.72 -9.04 0.37
CA GLY A 119 2.18 -8.99 0.20
C GLY A 119 2.81 -7.81 0.93
N GLY A 120 2.20 -6.62 0.84
CA GLY A 120 2.64 -5.43 1.59
C GLY A 120 2.58 -5.63 3.11
N ILE A 121 1.51 -6.23 3.64
CA ILE A 121 1.38 -6.54 5.06
C ILE A 121 2.46 -7.53 5.52
N LEU A 122 2.73 -8.58 4.73
CA LEU A 122 3.77 -9.56 5.04
C LEU A 122 5.16 -8.91 5.08
N ALA A 123 5.47 -8.03 4.12
CA ALA A 123 6.74 -7.30 4.11
C ALA A 123 6.88 -6.37 5.32
N MET A 124 5.84 -5.59 5.64
CA MET A 124 5.81 -4.75 6.84
C MET A 124 6.06 -5.55 8.11
N ASN A 125 5.36 -6.69 8.26
CA ASN A 125 5.50 -7.54 9.44
C ASN A 125 6.91 -8.13 9.53
N ALA A 126 7.51 -8.55 8.41
CA ALA A 126 8.89 -9.03 8.41
C ALA A 126 9.89 -7.96 8.85
N ASN A 127 9.75 -6.72 8.35
CA ASN A 127 10.59 -5.60 8.78
C ASN A 127 10.43 -5.33 10.29
N LEU A 128 9.19 -5.26 10.78
CA LEU A 128 8.91 -5.01 12.20
C LEU A 128 9.38 -6.16 13.11
N SER A 129 9.23 -7.41 12.67
CA SER A 129 9.75 -8.58 13.37
C SER A 129 11.27 -8.51 13.50
N ALA A 130 11.97 -8.17 12.42
CA ALA A 130 13.43 -8.01 12.45
C ALA A 130 13.86 -6.91 13.42
N ILE A 131 13.20 -5.75 13.40
CA ILE A 131 13.47 -4.63 14.33
C ILE A 131 13.29 -5.07 15.78
N ASN A 132 12.27 -5.88 16.07
CA ASN A 132 11.95 -6.36 17.41
C ASN A 132 12.81 -7.58 17.85
N GLY A 133 13.78 -8.01 17.04
CA GLY A 133 14.62 -9.16 17.34
C GLY A 133 13.90 -10.51 17.25
N LEU A 134 12.72 -10.55 16.61
CA LEU A 134 12.01 -11.78 16.30
C LEU A 134 12.54 -12.37 14.98
N VAL A 135 12.30 -13.66 14.74
CA VAL A 135 12.63 -14.29 13.45
C VAL A 135 11.63 -13.81 12.39
N PRO A 136 12.06 -12.98 11.42
CA PRO A 136 11.16 -12.52 10.37
C PRO A 136 10.92 -13.64 9.35
N ALA A 137 9.78 -13.59 8.66
CA ALA A 137 9.57 -14.43 7.49
C ALA A 137 10.65 -14.12 6.44
N SER A 138 11.20 -15.15 5.81
CA SER A 138 12.22 -14.95 4.78
C SER A 138 11.60 -14.27 3.55
N PRO A 139 12.34 -13.44 2.80
CA PRO A 139 11.78 -12.82 1.59
C PRO A 139 11.33 -13.85 0.55
N GLY A 140 12.00 -15.00 0.48
CA GLY A 140 11.61 -16.10 -0.40
C GLY A 140 10.21 -16.62 -0.08
N GLU A 141 9.89 -16.81 1.21
CA GLU A 141 8.55 -17.23 1.65
C GLU A 141 7.50 -16.17 1.34
N ILE A 142 7.80 -14.89 1.58
CA ILE A 142 6.88 -13.78 1.28
C ILE A 142 6.59 -13.70 -0.22
N ILE A 143 7.62 -13.81 -1.06
CA ILE A 143 7.47 -13.82 -2.52
C ILE A 143 6.65 -15.03 -2.96
N ALA A 144 6.91 -16.22 -2.41
CA ALA A 144 6.16 -17.43 -2.75
C ALA A 144 4.68 -17.30 -2.38
N ILE A 145 4.36 -16.80 -1.18
CA ILE A 145 2.98 -16.55 -0.74
C ILE A 145 2.31 -15.50 -1.64
N TYR A 146 2.99 -14.39 -1.91
CA TYR A 146 2.47 -13.36 -2.81
C TYR A 146 2.15 -13.91 -4.19
N MET A 147 3.06 -14.68 -4.80
CA MET A 147 2.84 -15.30 -6.10
C MET A 147 1.66 -16.28 -6.08
N ALA A 148 1.54 -17.10 -5.03
CA ALA A 148 0.41 -18.01 -4.86
C ALA A 148 -0.92 -17.27 -4.73
N LEU A 149 -0.95 -16.16 -3.99
CA LEU A 149 -2.13 -15.29 -3.86
C LEU A 149 -2.48 -14.62 -5.18
N VAL A 150 -1.50 -14.09 -5.91
CA VAL A 150 -1.74 -13.49 -7.23
C VAL A 150 -2.38 -14.52 -8.15
N LEU A 151 -1.78 -15.70 -8.30
CA LEU A 151 -2.30 -16.74 -9.20
C LEU A 151 -3.71 -17.19 -8.80
N SER A 152 -3.92 -17.52 -7.52
CA SER A 152 -5.22 -18.02 -7.06
C SER A 152 -6.33 -16.98 -7.11
N LEU A 153 -6.07 -15.74 -6.66
CA LEU A 153 -7.09 -14.69 -6.60
C LEU A 153 -7.41 -14.08 -7.96
N THR A 154 -6.41 -13.95 -8.84
CA THR A 154 -6.66 -13.47 -10.22
C THR A 154 -7.40 -14.51 -11.04
N GLU A 155 -7.07 -15.80 -10.90
CA GLU A 155 -7.80 -16.89 -11.57
C GLU A 155 -9.25 -16.97 -11.08
N ALA A 156 -9.47 -16.95 -9.76
CA ALA A 156 -10.81 -16.90 -9.19
C ALA A 156 -11.58 -15.66 -9.65
N GLY A 157 -10.91 -14.51 -9.73
CA GLY A 157 -11.49 -13.29 -10.25
C GLY A 157 -11.87 -13.39 -11.72
N SER A 158 -11.01 -13.97 -12.55
CA SER A 158 -11.28 -14.15 -13.98
C SER A 158 -12.43 -15.12 -14.24
N TYR A 159 -12.57 -16.15 -13.41
CA TYR A 159 -13.72 -17.06 -13.47
C TYR A 159 -15.03 -16.32 -13.18
N ILE A 160 -15.06 -15.46 -12.15
CA ILE A 160 -16.24 -14.67 -11.79
C ILE A 160 -16.53 -13.60 -12.86
N ASP A 161 -15.50 -12.97 -13.42
CA ASP A 161 -15.67 -11.96 -14.46
C ASP A 161 -16.26 -12.54 -15.76
N SER A 162 -16.14 -13.86 -15.97
CA SER A 162 -16.59 -14.56 -17.19
C SER A 162 -17.94 -15.30 -17.07
N HIS A 163 -18.54 -15.37 -15.88
CA HIS A 163 -19.79 -16.10 -15.60
C HIS A 163 -20.81 -15.22 -14.89
#